data_AF-A0A482VMK4-F1
#
_entry.id   AF-A0A482VMK4-F1
#
_cell.length_a   1.000
_cell.length_b   1.000
_cell.length_c   1.000
_cell.angle_alpha   90.00
_cell.angle_beta   90.00
_cell.angle_gamma   90.00
#
_symmetry.space_group_name_H-M   'P 1'
#
loop_
_entity.id
_entity.type
_entity.pdbx_description
1 polymer ?
#
loop_
_entity_poly.entity_id
_entity_poly.type
_entity_poly.pdbx_seq_one_letter_code
_entity_poly.pdbx_strand_id
1 'polypeptide(L)'
;ENVKWFQCAHCSYKVKLKETLKNHTISKHTNSEDVELFKCEHCFYKTKLRSKFKRHVVLRHTYSEDVNWFQCEHCSYKSKLKAHLGSHMLKHTNPEDIKWFKCEHCSHKTK
;
A
#
# COMPACT_ATOMS: atom_id res chain seq x y z
N GLU A 1 4.82 -6.09 27.45
CA GLU A 1 3.45 -6.07 26.91
C GLU A 1 3.20 -7.30 26.04
N ASN A 2 2.15 -8.08 26.31
CA ASN A 2 1.79 -9.25 25.50
C ASN A 2 1.08 -8.80 24.21
N VAL A 3 1.83 -8.62 23.13
CA VAL A 3 1.25 -8.30 21.82
C VAL A 3 0.47 -9.51 21.32
N LYS A 4 -0.86 -9.40 21.27
CA LYS A 4 -1.72 -10.43 20.70
C LYS A 4 -1.67 -10.35 19.16
N TRP A 5 -1.26 -11.44 18.53
CA TRP A 5 -1.22 -11.57 17.07
C TRP A 5 -2.42 -12.37 16.56
N PHE A 6 -2.94 -11.98 15.40
CA PHE A 6 -3.93 -12.74 14.65
C PHE A 6 -3.23 -13.51 13.52
N GLN A 7 -3.54 -14.80 13.41
CA GLN A 7 -2.96 -15.74 12.46
C GLN A 7 -3.98 -16.04 11.34
N CYS A 8 -3.52 -16.08 10.09
CA CYS A 8 -4.32 -16.59 8.97
C CYS A 8 -4.53 -18.09 9.10
N ALA A 9 -5.76 -18.55 8.87
CA ALA A 9 -6.08 -19.98 8.91
C ALA A 9 -5.55 -20.76 7.69
N HIS A 10 -5.21 -20.07 6.60
CA HIS A 10 -4.84 -20.70 5.32
C HIS A 10 -3.35 -20.60 4.97
N CYS A 11 -2.57 -19.79 5.71
CA CYS A 11 -1.13 -19.65 5.50
C CYS A 11 -0.44 -19.15 6.77
N SER A 12 0.89 -19.02 6.75
CA SER A 12 1.70 -18.57 7.89
C SER A 12 1.62 -17.07 8.20
N TYR A 13 0.79 -16.28 7.50
CA TYR A 13 0.67 -14.84 7.70
C TYR A 13 0.12 -14.47 9.10
N LYS A 14 0.84 -13.60 9.81
CA LYS A 14 0.46 -13.05 11.13
C LYS A 14 0.39 -11.54 11.10
N VAL A 15 -0.58 -10.96 11.78
CA VAL A 15 -0.70 -9.49 11.91
C VAL A 15 -1.32 -9.09 13.24
N LYS A 16 -0.99 -7.88 13.71
CA LYS A 16 -1.51 -7.36 14.99
C LYS A 16 -2.96 -6.88 14.92
N LEU A 17 -3.47 -6.60 13.71
CA LEU A 17 -4.81 -6.04 13.50
C LEU A 17 -5.72 -7.03 12.78
N LYS A 18 -6.88 -7.30 13.37
CA LYS A 18 -7.90 -8.21 12.81
C LYS A 18 -8.39 -7.76 11.43
N GLU A 19 -8.53 -6.45 11.21
CA GLU A 19 -8.95 -5.90 9.91
C GLU A 19 -7.93 -6.21 8.81
N THR A 20 -6.62 -6.06 9.10
CA THR A 20 -5.57 -6.39 8.15
C THR A 20 -5.58 -7.88 7.81
N LEU A 21 -5.86 -8.74 8.79
CA LEU A 21 -6.00 -10.18 8.55
C LEU A 21 -7.18 -10.46 7.62
N LYS A 22 -8.34 -9.83 7.87
CA LYS A 22 -9.52 -9.96 7.01
C LYS A 22 -9.21 -9.55 5.56
N ASN A 23 -8.56 -8.39 5.38
CA ASN A 23 -8.18 -7.91 4.05
C ASN A 23 -7.17 -8.85 3.36
N HIS A 24 -6.23 -9.41 4.12
CA HIS A 24 -5.31 -10.44 3.62
C HIS A 24 -6.08 -11.67 3.13
N THR A 25 -6.98 -12.22 3.95
CA THR A 25 -7.78 -13.40 3.60
C THR A 25 -8.60 -13.15 2.33
N ILE A 26 -9.35 -12.05 2.28
CA ILE A 26 -10.12 -11.66 1.08
C ILE A 26 -9.23 -11.54 -0.15
N SER A 27 -8.03 -10.97 0.00
CA SER A 27 -7.14 -10.73 -1.14
C SER A 27 -6.43 -11.99 -1.64
N LYS A 28 -6.15 -12.96 -0.77
CA LYS A 28 -5.23 -14.08 -1.06
C LYS A 28 -5.89 -15.45 -1.04
N HIS A 29 -6.98 -15.61 -0.32
CA HIS A 29 -7.59 -16.90 -0.02
C HIS A 29 -9.07 -16.98 -0.37
N THR A 30 -9.64 -15.92 -0.95
CA THR A 30 -11.03 -15.91 -1.43
C THR A 30 -11.03 -15.76 -2.94
N ASN A 31 -11.88 -16.50 -3.67
CA ASN A 31 -11.97 -16.33 -5.12
C ASN A 31 -12.76 -15.06 -5.48
N SER A 32 -12.64 -14.63 -6.74
CA SER A 32 -13.34 -13.43 -7.21
C SER A 32 -14.83 -13.64 -7.44
N GLU A 33 -15.26 -14.90 -7.52
CA GLU A 33 -16.67 -15.30 -7.68
C GLU A 33 -17.41 -15.32 -6.34
N ASP A 34 -16.69 -15.58 -5.24
CA ASP A 34 -17.25 -15.66 -3.89
C ASP A 34 -17.45 -14.31 -3.21
N VAL A 35 -17.05 -13.20 -3.85
CA VAL A 35 -17.11 -11.86 -3.27
C VAL A 35 -17.59 -10.83 -4.28
N GLU A 36 -18.35 -9.87 -3.76
CA GLU A 36 -18.67 -8.68 -4.53
C GLU A 36 -17.40 -7.85 -4.77
N LEU A 37 -17.10 -7.60 -6.04
CA LEU A 37 -15.96 -6.80 -6.45
C LEU A 37 -16.35 -5.33 -6.56
N PHE A 38 -15.47 -4.45 -6.08
CA PHE A 38 -15.54 -3.04 -6.39
C PHE A 38 -15.11 -2.82 -7.83
N LYS A 39 -16.04 -2.40 -8.69
CA LYS A 39 -15.82 -2.13 -10.12
C LYS A 39 -15.71 -0.62 -10.34
N CYS A 40 -14.75 -0.22 -11.16
CA CYS A 40 -14.65 1.17 -11.60
C CYS A 40 -15.67 1.43 -12.70
N GLU A 41 -16.36 2.56 -12.60
CA GLU A 41 -17.36 2.97 -13.61
C GLU A 41 -16.67 3.61 -14.83
N HIS A 42 -15.44 4.09 -14.68
CA HIS A 42 -14.70 4.78 -15.73
C HIS A 42 -13.71 3.89 -16.50
N CYS A 43 -13.45 2.67 -16.05
CA CYS A 43 -12.58 1.71 -16.76
C CYS A 43 -12.82 0.27 -16.31
N PHE A 44 -12.15 -0.70 -16.95
CA PHE A 44 -12.29 -2.14 -16.63
C PHE A 44 -11.65 -2.59 -15.31
N TYR A 45 -11.18 -1.68 -14.46
CA TYR A 45 -10.55 -2.03 -13.19
C TYR A 45 -11.57 -2.57 -12.19
N LYS A 46 -11.23 -3.70 -11.56
CA LYS A 46 -12.02 -4.31 -10.48
C LYS A 46 -11.11 -4.85 -9.38
N THR A 47 -11.57 -4.81 -8.13
CA THR A 47 -10.79 -5.32 -7.00
C THR A 47 -11.68 -5.80 -5.85
N LYS A 48 -11.16 -6.73 -5.04
CA LYS A 48 -11.84 -7.24 -3.83
C LYS A 48 -11.75 -6.28 -2.64
N LEU A 49 -10.84 -5.30 -2.70
CA LEU A 49 -10.53 -4.43 -1.55
C LEU A 49 -10.93 -2.98 -1.81
N ARG A 50 -11.81 -2.45 -0.96
CA ARG A 50 -12.28 -1.06 -1.03
C ARG A 50 -11.15 -0.03 -1.00
N SER A 51 -10.10 -0.27 -0.20
CA SER A 51 -8.94 0.61 -0.12
C SER A 51 -8.14 0.67 -1.43
N LYS A 52 -8.03 -0.46 -2.14
CA LYS A 52 -7.39 -0.51 -3.46
C LYS A 52 -8.24 0.19 -4.50
N PHE A 53 -9.56 0.04 -4.43
CA PHE A 53 -10.51 0.74 -5.31
C PHE A 53 -10.41 2.26 -5.15
N LYS A 54 -10.54 2.78 -3.93
CA LYS A 54 -10.40 4.22 -3.65
C LYS A 54 -9.07 4.78 -4.17
N ARG A 55 -7.97 4.07 -3.91
CA ARG A 55 -6.64 4.47 -4.40
C ARG A 55 -6.56 4.47 -5.92
N HIS A 56 -7.16 3.50 -6.58
CA HIS A 56 -7.23 3.45 -8.04
C HIS A 56 -7.96 4.68 -8.60
N VAL A 57 -9.14 5.01 -8.07
CA VAL A 57 -9.92 6.19 -8.49
C VAL A 57 -9.10 7.47 -8.35
N VAL A 58 -8.50 7.70 -7.17
CA VAL A 58 -7.64 8.86 -6.91
C VAL A 58 -6.50 8.97 -7.92
N LEU A 59 -5.83 7.85 -8.21
CA LEU A 59 -4.68 7.84 -9.10
C LEU A 59 -5.06 8.05 -10.57
N ARG A 60 -6.13 7.41 -11.04
CA ARG A 60 -6.43 7.26 -12.47
C ARG A 60 -7.57 8.15 -12.97
N HIS A 61 -8.46 8.57 -12.08
CA HIS A 61 -9.73 9.21 -12.45
C HIS A 61 -10.00 10.53 -11.72
N THR A 62 -9.12 10.98 -10.82
CA THR A 62 -9.19 12.34 -10.27
C THR A 62 -8.31 13.28 -11.09
N TYR A 63 -8.91 14.35 -11.61
CA TYR A 63 -8.25 15.40 -12.40
C TYR A 63 -7.37 16.30 -11.52
N SER A 64 -6.41 17.00 -12.12
CA SER A 64 -5.39 17.77 -11.38
C SER A 64 -5.96 18.86 -10.47
N GLU A 65 -7.10 19.42 -10.82
CA GLU A 65 -7.76 20.54 -10.12
C GLU A 65 -8.45 20.08 -8.82
N ASP A 66 -8.99 18.86 -8.80
CA ASP A 66 -9.66 18.28 -7.62
C ASP A 66 -8.71 17.49 -6.70
N VAL A 67 -7.45 17.33 -7.10
CA VAL A 67 -6.47 16.56 -6.33
C VAL A 67 -5.86 17.45 -5.26
N ASN A 68 -6.03 17.03 -4.01
CA ASN A 68 -5.17 17.51 -2.93
C ASN A 68 -3.79 16.85 -3.06
N TRP A 69 -2.83 17.60 -3.59
CA TRP A 69 -1.47 17.12 -3.84
C TRP A 69 -0.63 17.11 -2.56
N PHE A 70 0.04 15.99 -2.30
CA PHE A 70 1.12 15.93 -1.32
C PHE A 70 2.40 16.47 -1.96
N GLN A 71 2.91 17.59 -1.48
CA GLN A 71 4.05 18.30 -2.03
C GLN A 71 5.31 17.99 -1.22
N CYS A 72 6.45 17.86 -1.90
CA CYS A 72 7.75 17.81 -1.26
C CYS A 72 8.16 19.21 -0.80
N GLU A 73 8.72 19.32 0.40
CA GLU A 73 9.19 20.60 0.95
C GLU A 73 10.58 20.99 0.42
N HIS A 74 11.30 20.07 -0.22
CA HIS A 74 12.67 20.28 -0.70
C HIS A 74 12.80 20.40 -2.23
N CYS A 75 11.76 20.06 -2.99
CA CYS A 75 11.78 20.17 -4.45
C CYS A 75 10.37 20.27 -5.05
N SER A 76 10.27 20.44 -6.37
CA SER A 76 8.99 20.56 -7.09
C SER A 76 8.18 19.26 -7.23
N TYR A 77 8.63 18.16 -6.63
CA TYR A 77 7.90 16.89 -6.68
C TYR A 77 6.58 16.98 -5.92
N LYS A 78 5.52 16.47 -6.54
CA LYS A 78 4.19 16.31 -5.93
C LYS A 78 3.59 14.96 -6.27
N SER A 79 2.77 14.42 -5.38
CA SER A 79 2.10 13.14 -5.57
C SER A 79 0.66 13.15 -5.07
N LYS A 80 -0.21 12.35 -5.70
CA LYS A 80 -1.58 12.16 -5.23
C LYS A 80 -1.67 11.29 -3.97
N LEU A 81 -0.58 10.59 -3.60
CA LEU A 81 -0.55 9.67 -2.45
C LEU A 81 0.58 10.02 -1.49
N LYS A 82 0.24 10.13 -0.20
CA LYS A 82 1.21 10.34 0.89
C LYS A 82 2.32 9.29 0.92
N ALA A 83 1.98 8.02 0.65
CA ALA A 83 2.98 6.94 0.64
C ALA A 83 4.05 7.13 -0.45
N HIS A 84 3.66 7.66 -1.62
CA HIS A 84 4.61 7.95 -2.69
C HIS A 84 5.49 9.16 -2.33
N LEU A 85 4.92 10.18 -1.68
CA LEU A 85 5.71 11.28 -1.14
C LEU A 85 6.71 10.77 -0.09
N GLY A 86 6.28 9.94 0.87
CA GLY A 86 7.18 9.36 1.88
C GLY A 86 8.33 8.56 1.27
N SER A 87 8.05 7.75 0.24
CA SER A 87 9.11 7.04 -0.50
C SER A 87 10.04 8.00 -1.25
N HIS A 88 9.50 9.08 -1.81
CA HIS A 88 10.28 10.13 -2.45
C HIS A 88 11.20 10.86 -1.45
N MET A 89 10.75 11.12 -0.21
CA MET A 89 11.55 11.81 0.82
C MET A 89 12.84 11.05 1.15
N LEU A 90 12.89 9.73 0.95
CA LEU A 90 14.12 8.93 1.07
C LEU A 90 15.21 9.28 0.05
N LYS A 91 14.95 10.18 -0.90
CA LYS A 91 15.97 10.77 -1.79
C LYS A 91 16.61 12.02 -1.21
N HIS A 92 15.94 12.66 -0.24
CA HIS A 92 16.42 13.85 0.47
C HIS A 92 17.00 13.51 1.85
N THR A 93 16.77 12.29 2.34
CA THR A 93 17.40 11.76 3.55
C THR A 93 18.86 11.37 3.28
N ASN A 94 19.78 11.73 4.18
CA ASN A 94 21.17 11.25 4.15
C ASN A 94 21.16 9.70 4.14
N PRO A 95 21.88 9.03 3.23
CA PRO A 95 21.99 7.57 3.21
C PRO A 95 22.33 6.90 4.55
N GLU A 96 23.01 7.60 5.45
CA GLU A 96 23.36 7.11 6.80
C GLU A 96 22.15 7.07 7.75
N ASP A 97 21.19 7.97 7.58
CA ASP A 97 19.95 8.02 8.37
C ASP A 97 18.88 7.07 7.81
N ILE A 98 19.11 6.51 6.61
CA ILE A 98 18.21 5.55 5.99
C ILE A 98 18.44 4.17 6.62
N LYS A 99 17.37 3.59 7.14
CA LYS A 99 17.40 2.19 7.59
C LYS A 99 17.45 1.25 6.39
N TRP A 100 18.62 0.69 6.13
CA TRP A 100 18.83 -0.33 5.09
C TRP A 100 18.52 -1.74 5.60
N PHE A 101 17.75 -2.48 4.82
CA PHE A 101 17.54 -3.91 4.97
C PHE A 101 18.52 -4.66 4.07
N LYS A 102 19.40 -5.46 4.69
CA LYS A 102 20.38 -6.28 3.98
C LYS A 102 19.80 -7.68 3.81
N CYS A 103 19.96 -8.26 2.62
CA CYS A 103 19.67 -9.67 2.43
C CYS A 103 20.74 -10.50 3.15
N GLU A 104 20.34 -11.55 3.87
CA GLU A 104 21.27 -12.46 4.54
C GLU A 104 21.91 -13.47 3.56
N HIS A 105 21.29 -13.66 2.39
CA HIS A 105 21.70 -14.64 1.39
C HIS A 105 22.42 -14.03 0.17
N CYS A 106 22.50 -12.70 0.06
CA CYS A 106 23.23 -12.03 -1.01
C CYS A 106 23.64 -10.61 -0.63
N SER A 107 24.53 -10.00 -1.41
CA SER A 107 25.04 -8.63 -1.18
C SER A 107 24.01 -7.53 -1.43
N HIS A 108 22.76 -7.87 -1.77
CA HIS A 108 21.72 -6.89 -2.05
C HIS A 108 21.24 -6.18 -0.77
N LYS A 109 21.04 -4.87 -0.87
CA LYS A 109 20.48 -4.04 0.20
C LYS A 109 19.37 -3.19 -0.38
N THR A 110 18.24 -3.14 0.32
CA THR A 110 17.10 -2.28 -0.01
C THR A 110 16.86 -1.33 1.14
N LYS A 111 16.30 -0.16 0.84
CA LYS A 111 15.84 0.80 1.84
C LYS A 111 14.33 0.73 1.99
#